data_AF-A0A6V8PZZ6-F1
#
_entry.id   AF-A0A6V8PZZ6-F1
#
_cell.length_a   1.000
_cell.length_b   1.000
_cell.length_c   1.000
_cell.angle_alpha   90.00
_cell.angle_beta   90.00
_cell.angle_gamma   90.00
#
_symmetry.space_group_name_H-M   'P 1'
#
loop_
_entity.id
_entity.type
_entity.pdbx_description
1 polymer ?
#
loop_
_entity_poly.entity_id
_entity_poly.type
_entity_poly.pdbx_seq_one_letter_code
_entity_poly.pdbx_strand_id
1 'polypeptide(L)'
;AVLWVWFALKNRAGAVALLFFFLFTISPWVVRNTLLHGQFTWIESALGYQLYLGYHPDGTGTFQYPQSLDLIPILDDAERDRIGIEKTLQFIRDAPGRFPFLAVRRLGHFFGLERRALTYFYSNNFFGYIPPVPLTAIALLLILPFVFVCTSAAFGLAITRWSKENLLLALLMFSYLGPHVLILAEDRFHLTLIPFLAILAAQCWMGGLSALHERWQTRAGRWALAFATFAVLLLLLNWSLELWRDADKLALLFGPDGNQTYFPY
;
A
#
# COMPACT_ATOMS: atom_id res chain seq x y z
N ALA A 1 -1.81 -6.20 -17.79
CA ALA A 1 -2.02 -7.28 -18.80
C ALA A 1 -2.00 -6.76 -20.24
N VAL A 2 -2.93 -5.89 -20.66
CA VAL A 2 -2.99 -5.36 -22.06
C VAL A 2 -1.65 -4.76 -22.53
N LEU A 3 -1.05 -3.87 -21.73
CA LEU A 3 0.24 -3.26 -22.04
C LEU A 3 1.37 -4.30 -22.16
N TRP A 4 1.31 -5.38 -21.39
CA TRP A 4 2.31 -6.44 -21.44
C TRP A 4 2.19 -7.26 -22.74
N VAL A 5 0.97 -7.65 -23.12
CA VAL A 5 0.71 -8.35 -24.40
C VAL A 5 1.08 -7.46 -25.60
N TRP A 6 0.79 -6.17 -25.52
CA TRP A 6 1.10 -5.22 -26.59
C TRP A 6 2.61 -4.96 -26.72
N PHE A 7 3.31 -4.65 -25.61
CA PHE A 7 4.68 -4.16 -25.65
C PHE A 7 5.75 -5.25 -25.44
N ALA A 8 5.51 -6.23 -24.57
CA ALA A 8 6.45 -7.34 -24.36
C ALA A 8 6.29 -8.41 -25.45
N LEU A 9 5.06 -8.89 -25.67
CA LEU A 9 4.80 -9.94 -26.67
C LEU A 9 4.66 -9.42 -28.09
N LYS A 10 4.59 -8.09 -28.29
CA LYS A 10 4.33 -7.43 -29.59
C LYS A 10 3.05 -7.91 -30.30
N ASN A 11 2.09 -8.47 -29.55
CA ASN A 11 0.87 -9.03 -30.10
C ASN A 11 -0.28 -8.03 -29.98
N ARG A 12 -0.40 -7.14 -30.97
CA ARG A 12 -1.45 -6.10 -31.00
C ARG A 12 -2.85 -6.69 -31.02
N ALA A 13 -3.08 -7.71 -31.83
CA ALA A 13 -4.38 -8.38 -31.93
C ALA A 13 -4.79 -9.00 -30.59
N GLY A 14 -3.87 -9.69 -29.92
CA GLY A 14 -4.11 -10.26 -28.59
C GLY A 14 -4.38 -9.20 -27.53
N ALA A 15 -3.69 -8.05 -27.57
CA ALA A 15 -3.93 -6.95 -26.65
C ALA A 15 -5.29 -6.26 -26.87
N VAL A 16 -5.70 -6.07 -28.13
CA VAL A 16 -7.03 -5.55 -28.49
C VAL A 16 -8.11 -6.55 -28.06
N ALA A 17 -7.92 -7.84 -28.33
CA ALA A 17 -8.85 -8.88 -27.89
C ALA A 17 -8.97 -8.88 -26.36
N LEU A 18 -7.86 -8.82 -25.63
CA LEU A 18 -7.89 -8.79 -24.16
C LEU A 18 -8.58 -7.53 -23.62
N LEU A 19 -8.35 -6.36 -24.22
CA LEU A 19 -9.07 -5.14 -23.86
C LEU A 19 -10.58 -5.26 -24.16
N PHE A 20 -10.94 -5.81 -25.33
CA PHE A 20 -12.32 -6.04 -25.70
C PHE A 20 -13.02 -6.99 -24.71
N PHE A 21 -12.43 -8.15 -24.41
CA PHE A 21 -13.02 -9.10 -23.46
C PHE A 21 -13.09 -8.52 -22.05
N PHE A 22 -12.09 -7.74 -21.63
CA PHE A 22 -12.14 -7.03 -20.36
C PHE A 22 -13.33 -6.08 -20.30
N LEU A 23 -13.47 -5.18 -21.28
CA LEU A 23 -14.57 -4.22 -21.35
C LEU A 23 -15.93 -4.91 -21.48
N PHE A 24 -16.01 -5.96 -22.30
CA PHE A 24 -17.22 -6.76 -22.49
C PHE A 24 -17.65 -7.47 -21.19
N THR A 25 -16.70 -7.94 -20.39
CA THR A 25 -16.99 -8.62 -19.12
C THR A 25 -17.49 -7.65 -18.06
N ILE A 26 -16.92 -6.44 -17.98
CA ILE A 26 -17.31 -5.46 -16.96
C ILE A 26 -18.50 -4.59 -17.35
N SER A 27 -18.80 -4.45 -18.65
CA SER A 27 -19.86 -3.55 -19.12
C SER A 27 -21.26 -3.87 -18.59
N PRO A 28 -21.70 -5.13 -18.38
CA PRO A 28 -23.03 -5.40 -17.84
C PRO A 28 -23.20 -4.83 -16.44
N TRP A 29 -22.17 -4.93 -15.60
CA TRP A 29 -22.17 -4.39 -14.24
C TRP A 29 -22.24 -2.87 -14.24
N VAL A 30 -21.50 -2.25 -15.14
CA VAL A 30 -21.42 -0.79 -15.28
C VAL A 30 -22.73 -0.23 -15.78
N VAL A 31 -23.32 -0.87 -16.78
CA VAL A 31 -24.65 -0.49 -17.29
C VAL A 31 -25.68 -0.63 -16.17
N ARG A 32 -25.66 -1.75 -15.43
CA ARG A 32 -26.55 -1.96 -14.29
C ARG A 32 -26.39 -0.89 -13.22
N ASN A 33 -25.17 -0.54 -12.82
CA ASN A 33 -24.91 0.50 -11.82
C ASN A 33 -25.35 1.88 -12.33
N THR A 34 -25.05 2.19 -13.59
CA THR A 34 -25.43 3.46 -14.19
C THR A 34 -26.95 3.64 -14.26
N LEU A 35 -27.69 2.58 -14.59
CA LEU A 35 -29.15 2.60 -14.60
C LEU A 35 -29.74 2.69 -13.19
N LEU A 36 -29.14 1.99 -12.21
CA LEU A 36 -29.62 2.00 -10.83
C LEU A 36 -29.45 3.37 -10.16
N HIS A 37 -28.33 4.03 -10.41
CA HIS A 37 -27.98 5.29 -9.75
C HIS A 37 -28.36 6.54 -10.56
N GLY A 38 -28.82 6.38 -11.80
CA GLY A 38 -29.21 7.51 -12.66
C GLY A 38 -28.03 8.41 -13.09
N GLN A 39 -26.79 7.96 -12.90
CA GLN A 39 -25.56 8.66 -13.28
C GLN A 39 -24.51 7.64 -13.71
N PHE A 40 -23.50 8.06 -14.48
CA PHE A 40 -22.43 7.16 -14.89
C PHE A 40 -21.66 6.62 -13.67
N THR A 41 -21.84 5.34 -13.37
CA THR A 41 -21.21 4.67 -12.22
C THR A 41 -20.44 3.47 -12.74
N TRP A 42 -19.16 3.40 -12.36
CA TRP A 42 -18.25 2.35 -12.80
C TRP A 42 -18.47 1.07 -11.98
N ILE A 43 -17.47 0.19 -11.88
CA ILE A 43 -17.61 -1.06 -11.12
C ILE A 43 -17.84 -0.79 -9.61
N GLU A 44 -17.13 0.22 -9.09
CA GLU A 44 -17.11 0.64 -7.70
C GLU A 44 -17.77 2.02 -7.56
N SER A 45 -18.59 2.20 -6.53
CA SER A 45 -19.29 3.45 -6.17
C SER A 45 -18.80 4.03 -4.84
N ALA A 46 -17.72 3.51 -4.27
CA ALA A 46 -17.18 3.94 -2.98
C ALA A 46 -15.97 4.89 -3.08
N LEU A 47 -15.67 5.44 -4.27
CA LEU A 47 -14.48 6.26 -4.46
C LEU A 47 -14.53 7.53 -3.61
N GLY A 48 -15.64 8.26 -3.65
CA GLY A 48 -15.88 9.46 -2.86
C GLY A 48 -15.81 9.20 -1.37
N TYR A 49 -16.35 8.07 -0.91
CA TYR A 49 -16.20 7.65 0.48
C TYR A 49 -14.73 7.43 0.85
N GLN A 50 -13.96 6.68 0.04
CA GLN A 50 -12.54 6.43 0.32
C GLN A 50 -11.69 7.71 0.25
N LEU A 51 -11.99 8.60 -0.70
CA LEU A 51 -11.38 9.92 -0.80
C LEU A 51 -11.69 10.74 0.46
N TYR A 52 -12.95 10.76 0.91
CA TYR A 52 -13.32 11.47 2.11
C TYR A 52 -12.52 11.00 3.33
N LEU A 53 -12.38 9.69 3.53
CA LEU A 53 -11.56 9.15 4.62
C LEU A 53 -10.10 9.57 4.50
N GLY A 54 -9.53 9.44 3.31
CA GLY A 54 -8.14 9.79 3.05
C GLY A 54 -7.85 11.30 3.19
N TYR A 55 -8.86 12.15 3.06
CA TYR A 55 -8.76 13.60 3.09
C TYR A 55 -9.62 14.25 4.19
N HIS A 56 -9.99 13.50 5.22
CA HIS A 56 -10.74 14.06 6.35
C HIS A 56 -9.90 15.18 7.00
N PRO A 57 -10.49 16.33 7.40
CA PRO A 57 -9.76 17.42 8.05
C PRO A 57 -8.93 16.98 9.25
N ASP A 58 -9.49 16.15 10.13
CA ASP A 58 -8.76 15.61 11.29
C ASP A 58 -8.01 14.30 10.98
N GLY A 59 -7.99 13.90 9.71
CA GLY A 59 -7.46 12.62 9.25
C GLY A 59 -5.95 12.61 9.06
N THR A 60 -5.37 11.42 9.20
CA THR A 60 -3.95 11.14 8.94
C THR A 60 -3.66 10.56 7.56
N GLY A 61 -4.70 10.35 6.75
CA GLY A 61 -4.60 9.71 5.43
C GLY A 61 -4.84 8.19 5.46
N THR A 62 -5.28 7.64 6.58
CA THR A 62 -5.62 6.21 6.76
C THR A 62 -7.08 6.09 7.20
N PHE A 63 -7.59 4.88 7.31
CA PHE A 63 -8.86 4.63 7.97
C PHE A 63 -8.75 4.98 9.46
N GLN A 64 -9.68 5.79 9.96
CA GLN A 64 -9.73 6.19 11.36
C GLN A 64 -11.18 6.20 11.85
N TYR A 65 -11.36 5.76 13.09
CA TYR A 65 -12.61 5.88 13.83
C TYR A 65 -12.54 7.12 14.73
N PRO A 66 -13.61 7.95 14.83
CA PRO A 66 -14.95 7.74 14.28
C PRO A 66 -15.20 8.31 12.88
N GLN A 67 -14.21 8.93 12.23
CA GLN A 67 -14.36 9.63 10.93
C GLN A 67 -14.95 8.72 9.84
N SER A 68 -14.66 7.42 9.92
CA SER A 68 -15.24 6.41 9.05
C SER A 68 -16.76 6.30 9.12
N LEU A 69 -17.40 6.81 10.16
CA LEU A 69 -18.85 6.78 10.33
C LEU A 69 -19.57 7.97 9.72
N ASP A 70 -18.90 9.07 9.38
CA ASP A 70 -19.57 10.33 9.02
C ASP A 70 -20.51 10.19 7.81
N LEU A 71 -20.10 9.39 6.83
CA LEU A 71 -20.86 9.19 5.59
C LEU A 71 -21.65 7.88 5.58
N ILE A 72 -21.49 7.01 6.57
CA ILE A 72 -22.18 5.70 6.66
C ILE A 72 -23.71 5.84 6.75
N PRO A 73 -24.28 6.85 7.45
CA PRO A 73 -25.73 7.07 7.46
C PRO A 73 -26.35 7.34 6.07
N ILE A 74 -25.54 7.70 5.06
CA ILE A 74 -26.02 7.90 3.69
C ILE A 74 -26.14 6.53 3.02
N LEU A 75 -27.36 6.02 2.95
CA LEU A 75 -27.65 4.67 2.44
C LEU A 75 -27.61 4.57 0.91
N ASP A 76 -27.77 5.69 0.20
CA ASP A 76 -27.59 5.72 -1.25
C ASP A 76 -26.11 5.91 -1.59
N ASP A 77 -25.52 4.89 -2.22
CA ASP A 77 -24.11 4.89 -2.61
C ASP A 77 -23.75 6.04 -3.56
N ALA A 78 -24.66 6.39 -4.47
CA ALA A 78 -24.47 7.47 -5.42
C ALA A 78 -24.37 8.83 -4.73
N GLU A 79 -25.29 9.08 -3.80
CA GLU A 79 -25.29 10.28 -2.98
C GLU A 79 -24.05 10.34 -2.08
N ARG A 80 -23.69 9.21 -1.46
CA ARG A 80 -22.52 9.10 -0.59
C ARG A 80 -21.21 9.38 -1.34
N ASP A 81 -21.06 8.83 -2.55
CA ASP A 81 -19.92 9.09 -3.43
C ASP A 81 -19.81 10.57 -3.77
N ARG A 82 -20.92 11.17 -4.20
CA ARG A 82 -20.98 12.60 -4.56
C ARG A 82 -20.57 13.50 -3.40
N ILE A 83 -21.18 13.30 -2.23
CA ILE A 83 -20.87 14.08 -1.02
C ILE A 83 -19.41 13.88 -0.62
N GLY A 84 -18.90 12.65 -0.69
CA GLY A 84 -17.52 12.33 -0.38
C GLY A 84 -16.53 13.07 -1.29
N ILE A 85 -16.77 13.07 -2.59
CA ILE A 85 -15.97 13.82 -3.57
C ILE A 85 -16.03 15.32 -3.28
N GLU A 86 -17.21 15.87 -3.03
CA GLU A 86 -17.39 17.31 -2.74
C GLU A 86 -16.59 17.73 -1.51
N LYS A 87 -16.70 16.98 -0.41
CA LYS A 87 -15.95 17.22 0.83
C LYS A 87 -14.44 17.11 0.63
N THR A 88 -13.97 16.13 -0.16
CA THR A 88 -12.54 16.03 -0.51
C THR A 88 -12.06 17.23 -1.33
N LEU A 89 -12.83 17.66 -2.33
CA LEU A 89 -12.48 18.81 -3.15
C LEU A 89 -12.45 20.09 -2.32
N GLN A 90 -13.40 20.25 -1.39
CA GLN A 90 -13.40 21.35 -0.43
C GLN A 90 -12.14 21.32 0.44
N PHE A 91 -11.80 20.18 1.05
CA PHE A 91 -10.58 20.03 1.83
C PHE A 91 -9.31 20.43 1.05
N ILE A 92 -9.19 19.99 -0.21
CA ILE A 92 -8.01 20.30 -1.04
C ILE A 92 -7.93 21.80 -1.34
N ARG A 93 -9.07 22.48 -1.54
CA ARG A 93 -9.11 23.93 -1.75
C ARG A 93 -8.76 24.71 -0.48
N ASP A 94 -9.27 24.26 0.66
CA ASP A 94 -9.10 24.93 1.95
C ASP A 94 -7.68 24.74 2.51
N ALA A 95 -7.04 23.59 2.25
CA ALA A 95 -5.71 23.24 2.76
C ALA A 95 -4.82 22.55 1.70
N PRO A 96 -4.46 23.23 0.59
CA PRO A 96 -3.72 22.60 -0.52
C PRO A 96 -2.35 22.05 -0.10
N GLY A 97 -1.69 22.68 0.88
CA GLY A 97 -0.42 22.20 1.43
C GLY A 97 -0.51 20.85 2.13
N ARG A 98 -1.70 20.45 2.61
CA ARG A 98 -1.89 19.14 3.24
C ARG A 98 -1.99 18.00 2.23
N PHE A 99 -2.34 18.26 0.97
CA PHE A 99 -2.42 17.22 -0.05
C PHE A 99 -1.09 16.46 -0.24
N PRO A 100 0.06 17.11 -0.55
CA PRO A 100 1.33 16.40 -0.73
C PRO A 100 1.82 15.78 0.59
N PHE A 101 1.55 16.44 1.74
CA PHE A 101 1.87 15.89 3.05
C PHE A 101 1.13 14.57 3.32
N LEU A 102 -0.17 14.51 3.06
CA LEU A 102 -0.96 13.29 3.22
C LEU A 102 -0.55 12.20 2.22
N ALA A 103 -0.15 12.56 1.01
CA ALA A 103 0.39 11.60 0.04
C ALA A 103 1.68 10.94 0.57
N VAL A 104 2.61 11.72 1.12
CA VAL A 104 3.84 11.18 1.74
C VAL A 104 3.52 10.30 2.95
N ARG A 105 2.57 10.73 3.80
CA ARG A 105 2.12 9.91 4.94
C ARG A 105 1.52 8.59 4.49
N ARG A 106 0.65 8.60 3.48
CA ARG A 106 0.06 7.40 2.91
C ARG A 106 1.10 6.46 2.32
N LEU A 107 2.13 7.00 1.67
CA LEU A 107 3.27 6.18 1.23
C LEU A 107 3.97 5.50 2.41
N GLY A 108 4.17 6.21 3.53
CA GLY A 108 4.71 5.63 4.76
C GLY A 108 3.81 4.54 5.35
N HIS A 109 2.50 4.79 5.41
CA HIS A 109 1.52 3.80 5.88
C HIS A 109 1.44 2.56 4.99
N PHE A 110 1.50 2.74 3.66
CA PHE A 110 1.51 1.64 2.69
C PHE A 110 2.67 0.68 2.94
N PHE A 111 3.87 1.22 3.21
CA PHE A 111 5.04 0.43 3.59
C PHE A 111 5.18 0.23 5.11
N GLY A 112 4.11 0.41 5.89
CA GLY A 112 4.11 0.18 7.33
C GLY A 112 4.24 -1.30 7.71
N LEU A 113 4.58 -1.57 8.97
CA LEU A 113 4.69 -2.94 9.48
C LEU A 113 3.29 -3.51 9.74
N GLU A 114 2.94 -4.62 9.05
CA GLU A 114 1.67 -5.30 9.34
C GLU A 114 1.75 -5.96 10.73
N ARG A 115 1.13 -5.30 11.71
CA ARG A 115 0.96 -5.76 13.09
C ARG A 115 -0.50 -5.88 13.50
N ARG A 116 -1.44 -5.37 12.70
CA ARG A 116 -2.86 -5.24 13.01
C ARG A 116 -3.49 -6.57 13.40
N ALA A 117 -3.23 -7.63 12.63
CA ALA A 117 -3.77 -8.95 12.95
C ALA A 117 -3.31 -9.41 14.34
N LEU A 118 -2.01 -9.34 14.62
CA LEU A 118 -1.46 -9.71 15.93
C LEU A 118 -2.02 -8.81 17.03
N THR A 119 -1.97 -7.50 16.86
CA THR A 119 -2.43 -6.52 17.85
C THR A 119 -3.89 -6.73 18.17
N TYR A 120 -4.77 -6.81 17.17
CA TYR A 120 -6.21 -6.94 17.40
C TYR A 120 -6.59 -8.28 18.03
N PHE A 121 -6.15 -9.40 17.46
CA PHE A 121 -6.55 -10.72 17.98
C PHE A 121 -5.96 -11.01 19.36
N TYR A 122 -4.69 -10.62 19.59
CA TYR A 122 -4.08 -10.81 20.90
C TYR A 122 -4.69 -9.88 21.96
N SER A 123 -4.82 -8.57 21.67
CA SER A 123 -5.35 -7.59 22.65
C SER A 123 -6.79 -7.85 23.08
N ASN A 124 -7.57 -8.56 22.25
CA ASN A 124 -8.95 -8.94 22.52
C ASN A 124 -9.08 -10.39 23.02
N ASN A 125 -7.99 -10.97 23.53
CA ASN A 125 -7.95 -12.26 24.20
C ASN A 125 -8.37 -13.48 23.34
N PHE A 126 -8.31 -13.41 22.01
CA PHE A 126 -8.72 -14.54 21.15
C PHE A 126 -7.81 -15.77 21.31
N PHE A 127 -6.55 -15.58 21.72
CA PHE A 127 -5.56 -16.64 21.88
C PHE A 127 -5.22 -16.96 23.35
N GLY A 128 -5.81 -16.26 24.31
CA GLY A 128 -5.34 -16.28 25.70
C GLY A 128 -4.03 -15.51 25.91
N TYR A 129 -3.47 -15.61 27.12
CA TYR A 129 -2.18 -15.01 27.45
C TYR A 129 -1.03 -15.77 26.77
N ILE A 130 -0.15 -15.03 26.09
CA ILE A 130 1.07 -15.57 25.47
C ILE A 130 2.25 -14.95 26.20
N PRO A 131 3.18 -15.74 26.75
CA PRO A 131 4.36 -15.20 27.43
C PRO A 131 5.17 -14.25 26.52
N PRO A 132 5.89 -13.25 27.07
CA PRO A 132 6.53 -12.21 26.26
C PRO A 132 7.52 -12.73 25.22
N VAL A 133 8.28 -13.78 25.54
CA VAL A 133 9.28 -14.36 24.63
C VAL A 133 8.64 -14.96 23.37
N PRO A 134 7.69 -15.92 23.45
CA PRO A 134 7.00 -16.43 22.26
C PRO A 134 6.19 -15.35 21.54
N LEU A 135 5.57 -14.42 22.25
CA LEU A 135 4.85 -13.30 21.61
C LEU A 135 5.80 -12.44 20.76
N THR A 136 7.00 -12.15 21.28
CA THR A 136 8.03 -11.42 20.55
C THR A 136 8.52 -12.20 19.33
N ALA A 137 8.73 -13.51 19.47
CA ALA A 137 9.12 -14.36 18.36
C ALA A 137 8.07 -14.36 17.23
N ILE A 138 6.78 -14.45 17.59
CA ILE A 138 5.66 -14.36 16.63
C ILE A 138 5.64 -12.98 15.95
N ALA A 139 5.77 -11.90 16.72
CA ALA A 139 5.80 -10.54 16.16
C ALA A 139 6.96 -10.36 15.17
N LEU A 140 8.17 -10.83 15.52
CA LEU A 140 9.32 -10.79 14.63
C LEU A 140 9.13 -11.65 13.38
N LEU A 141 8.51 -12.83 13.51
CA LEU A 141 8.21 -13.71 12.38
C LEU A 141 7.25 -13.06 11.38
N LEU A 142 6.29 -12.27 11.86
CA LEU A 142 5.33 -11.56 10.99
C LEU A 142 5.97 -10.35 10.31
N ILE A 143 6.85 -9.63 11.00
CA ILE A 143 7.36 -8.33 10.56
C ILE A 143 8.66 -8.45 9.74
N LEU A 144 9.62 -9.25 10.21
CA LEU A 144 10.96 -9.30 9.63
C LEU A 144 11.01 -9.76 8.16
N PRO A 145 10.19 -10.72 7.69
CA PRO A 145 10.19 -11.09 6.27
C PRO A 145 9.89 -9.90 5.36
N PHE A 146 8.94 -9.04 5.73
CA PHE A 146 8.60 -7.85 4.95
C PHE A 146 9.75 -6.83 4.94
N VAL A 147 10.37 -6.59 6.11
CA VAL A 147 11.55 -5.72 6.24
C VAL A 147 12.70 -6.22 5.35
N PHE A 148 12.99 -7.53 5.39
CA PHE A 148 14.04 -8.14 4.60
C PHE A 148 13.75 -8.07 3.09
N VAL A 149 12.52 -8.37 2.68
CA VAL A 149 12.10 -8.30 1.28
C VAL A 149 12.18 -6.86 0.76
N CYS A 150 11.66 -5.87 1.47
CA CYS A 150 11.67 -4.48 1.01
C CYS A 150 13.08 -3.91 0.88
N THR A 151 13.93 -4.14 1.89
CA THR A 151 15.32 -3.67 1.86
C THR A 151 16.14 -4.36 0.78
N SER A 152 15.96 -5.68 0.61
CA SER A 152 16.60 -6.43 -0.48
C SER A 152 16.09 -5.99 -1.86
N ALA A 153 14.78 -5.72 -1.99
CA ALA A 153 14.17 -5.30 -3.25
C ALA A 153 14.69 -3.94 -3.73
N ALA A 154 14.97 -3.01 -2.82
CA ALA A 154 15.56 -1.71 -3.16
C ALA A 154 16.94 -1.87 -3.84
N PHE A 155 17.82 -2.72 -3.27
CA PHE A 155 19.11 -3.02 -3.89
C PHE A 155 18.97 -3.88 -5.15
N GLY A 156 18.05 -4.84 -5.16
CA GLY A 156 17.67 -5.64 -6.31
C GLY A 156 17.25 -4.80 -7.52
N LEU A 157 16.46 -3.75 -7.29
CA LEU A 157 16.08 -2.78 -8.31
C LEU A 157 17.29 -1.98 -8.83
N ALA A 158 18.22 -1.59 -7.96
CA ALA A 158 19.40 -0.83 -8.36
C ALA A 158 20.35 -1.61 -9.28
N ILE A 159 20.47 -2.92 -9.08
CA ILE A 159 21.28 -3.81 -9.92
C ILE A 159 20.54 -4.31 -11.16
N THR A 160 19.21 -4.29 -11.15
CA THR A 160 18.39 -4.69 -12.29
C THR A 160 18.71 -3.84 -13.53
N ARG A 161 18.91 -4.51 -14.67
CA ARG A 161 19.09 -3.85 -15.96
C ARG A 161 17.73 -3.48 -16.54
N TRP A 162 17.57 -2.25 -16.98
CA TRP A 162 16.31 -1.79 -17.59
C TRP A 162 16.08 -2.49 -18.93
N SER A 163 15.11 -3.39 -18.97
CA SER A 163 14.55 -4.00 -20.16
C SER A 163 13.06 -3.63 -20.27
N LYS A 164 12.40 -4.03 -21.36
CA LYS A 164 10.95 -3.76 -21.54
C LYS A 164 10.12 -4.46 -20.47
N GLU A 165 10.54 -5.65 -20.09
CA GLU A 165 9.89 -6.49 -19.08
C GLU A 165 10.00 -5.82 -17.69
N ASN A 166 11.20 -5.33 -17.34
CA ASN A 166 11.42 -4.64 -16.07
C ASN A 166 10.73 -3.27 -16.02
N LEU A 167 10.62 -2.58 -17.16
CA LEU A 167 9.81 -1.37 -17.26
C LEU A 167 8.32 -1.67 -17.03
N LEU A 168 7.80 -2.76 -17.59
CA LEU A 168 6.42 -3.18 -17.37
C LEU A 168 6.16 -3.59 -15.92
N LEU A 169 7.13 -4.25 -15.27
CA LEU A 169 7.08 -4.55 -13.84
C LEU A 169 7.02 -3.26 -13.02
N ALA A 170 7.89 -2.29 -13.30
CA ALA A 170 7.87 -0.99 -12.63
C ALA A 170 6.52 -0.27 -12.84
N LEU A 171 6.03 -0.23 -14.08
CA LEU A 171 4.72 0.37 -14.39
C LEU A 171 3.58 -0.32 -13.64
N LEU A 172 3.60 -1.65 -13.51
CA LEU A 172 2.63 -2.39 -12.72
C LEU A 172 2.66 -1.95 -11.26
N MET A 173 3.85 -1.93 -10.64
CA MET A 173 4.03 -1.54 -9.25
C MET A 173 3.59 -0.09 -9.00
N PHE A 174 3.99 0.85 -9.86
CA PHE A 174 3.58 2.25 -9.77
C PHE A 174 2.09 2.45 -10.03
N SER A 175 1.49 1.71 -10.96
CA SER A 175 0.05 1.77 -11.24
C SER A 175 -0.81 1.27 -10.08
N TYR A 176 -0.28 0.32 -9.30
CA TYR A 176 -0.95 -0.16 -8.08
C TYR A 176 -0.70 0.77 -6.89
N LEU A 177 0.54 1.23 -6.70
CA LEU A 177 0.90 2.12 -5.60
C LEU A 177 0.23 3.50 -5.71
N GLY A 178 0.15 4.05 -6.92
CA GLY A 178 -0.34 5.41 -7.17
C GLY A 178 -1.72 5.70 -6.57
N PRO A 179 -2.77 4.90 -6.88
CA PRO A 179 -4.08 5.04 -6.28
C PRO A 179 -4.06 5.01 -4.76
N HIS A 180 -3.28 4.12 -4.12
CA HIS A 180 -3.20 4.06 -2.66
C HIS A 180 -2.54 5.30 -2.04
N VAL A 181 -1.51 5.85 -2.69
CA VAL A 181 -0.86 7.09 -2.25
C VAL A 181 -1.78 8.30 -2.42
N LEU A 182 -2.68 8.29 -3.41
CA LEU A 182 -3.56 9.41 -3.73
C LEU A 182 -4.93 9.35 -3.07
N ILE A 183 -5.43 8.16 -2.72
CA ILE A 183 -6.77 7.97 -2.18
C ILE A 183 -6.66 7.59 -0.70
N LEU A 184 -6.24 6.35 -0.42
CA LEU A 184 -6.19 5.78 0.92
C LEU A 184 -5.12 4.69 0.97
N ALA A 185 -4.31 4.70 2.02
CA ALA A 185 -3.29 3.69 2.25
C ALA A 185 -3.40 3.07 3.65
N GLU A 186 -3.17 1.76 3.70
CA GLU A 186 -3.06 0.95 4.91
C GLU A 186 -1.85 0.03 4.75
N ASP A 187 -1.31 -0.43 5.87
CA ASP A 187 -0.24 -1.43 5.92
C ASP A 187 -0.57 -2.65 5.05
N ARG A 188 -1.73 -3.27 5.24
CA ARG A 188 -2.10 -4.49 4.47
C ARG A 188 -2.14 -4.33 2.94
N PHE A 189 -2.18 -3.11 2.39
CA PHE A 189 -2.27 -2.93 0.93
C PHE A 189 -0.98 -3.28 0.21
N HIS A 190 0.17 -3.33 0.88
CA HIS A 190 1.42 -3.79 0.26
C HIS A 190 1.44 -5.30 -0.04
N LEU A 191 0.53 -6.10 0.53
CA LEU A 191 0.51 -7.56 0.36
C LEU A 191 0.48 -7.97 -1.13
N THR A 192 -0.25 -7.23 -1.96
CA THR A 192 -0.33 -7.46 -3.41
C THR A 192 0.99 -7.18 -4.13
N LEU A 193 1.86 -6.32 -3.57
CA LEU A 193 3.17 -6.02 -4.12
C LEU A 193 4.27 -6.99 -3.64
N ILE A 194 4.05 -7.75 -2.57
CA ILE A 194 5.06 -8.66 -2.00
C ILE A 194 5.66 -9.60 -3.05
N PRO A 195 4.90 -10.30 -3.92
CA PRO A 195 5.50 -11.20 -4.91
C PRO A 195 6.46 -10.49 -5.87
N PHE A 196 6.15 -9.26 -6.26
CA PHE A 196 6.99 -8.46 -7.15
C PHE A 196 8.24 -7.92 -6.45
N LEU A 197 8.08 -7.48 -5.19
CA LEU A 197 9.22 -7.12 -4.34
C LEU A 197 10.12 -8.33 -4.07
N ALA A 198 9.57 -9.52 -3.89
CA ALA A 198 10.33 -10.75 -3.70
C ALA A 198 11.17 -11.12 -4.93
N ILE A 199 10.66 -10.92 -6.15
CA ILE A 199 11.44 -11.09 -7.39
C ILE A 199 12.65 -10.15 -7.40
N LEU A 200 12.45 -8.87 -7.06
CA LEU A 200 13.55 -7.91 -6.97
C LEU A 200 14.52 -8.27 -5.84
N ALA A 201 14.01 -8.68 -4.68
CA ALA A 201 14.83 -9.12 -3.56
C ALA A 201 15.70 -10.32 -3.97
N ALA A 202 15.14 -11.32 -4.64
CA ALA A 202 15.88 -12.47 -5.14
C ALA A 202 17.02 -12.05 -6.08
N GLN A 203 16.80 -11.05 -6.93
CA GLN A 203 17.85 -10.51 -7.80
C GLN A 203 19.06 -10.00 -6.99
N CYS A 204 18.82 -9.33 -5.86
CA CYS A 204 19.89 -8.88 -4.95
C CYS A 204 20.73 -10.05 -4.44
N TRP A 205 20.08 -11.15 -4.05
CA TRP A 205 20.74 -12.31 -3.45
C TRP A 205 21.42 -13.22 -4.48
N MET A 206 20.85 -13.35 -5.69
CA MET A 206 21.48 -14.13 -6.78
C MET A 206 22.81 -13.53 -7.23
N GLY A 207 22.89 -12.20 -7.31
CA GLY A 207 24.12 -11.50 -7.67
C GLY A 207 25.07 -11.26 -6.49
N GLY A 208 24.54 -11.23 -5.27
CA GLY A 208 25.30 -11.00 -4.05
C GLY A 208 26.13 -9.72 -4.06
N LEU A 209 27.23 -9.73 -3.31
CA LEU A 209 28.14 -8.59 -3.19
C LEU A 209 28.89 -8.29 -4.49
N SER A 210 29.14 -9.29 -5.34
CA SER A 210 29.82 -9.08 -6.63
C SER A 210 28.98 -8.23 -7.58
N ALA A 211 27.66 -8.49 -7.69
CA ALA A 211 26.79 -7.68 -8.53
C ALA A 211 26.68 -6.22 -8.04
N LEU A 212 26.68 -6.00 -6.72
CA LEU A 212 26.73 -4.64 -6.15
C LEU A 212 28.07 -3.95 -6.47
N HIS A 213 29.18 -4.69 -6.35
CA HIS A 213 30.51 -4.17 -6.67
C HIS A 213 30.64 -3.82 -8.15
N GLU A 214 30.22 -4.70 -9.06
CA GLU A 214 30.19 -4.44 -10.50
C GLU A 214 29.35 -3.21 -10.84
N ARG A 215 28.17 -3.08 -10.21
CA ARG A 215 27.30 -1.92 -10.41
C ARG A 215 27.97 -0.63 -9.94
N TRP A 216 28.67 -0.64 -8.80
CA TRP A 216 29.39 0.50 -8.24
C TRP A 216 30.51 1.02 -9.14
N GLN A 217 31.12 0.18 -9.98
CA GLN A 217 32.17 0.62 -10.91
C GLN A 217 31.67 1.65 -11.94
N THR A 218 30.36 1.66 -12.22
CA THR A 218 29.75 2.59 -13.18
C THR A 218 29.24 3.86 -12.49
N ARG A 219 29.33 5.03 -13.15
CA ARG A 219 28.77 6.29 -12.60
C ARG A 219 27.26 6.20 -12.36
N ALA A 220 26.52 5.62 -13.30
CA ALA A 220 25.07 5.43 -13.17
C ALA A 220 24.73 4.45 -12.04
N GLY A 221 25.52 3.38 -11.87
CA GLY A 221 25.32 2.42 -10.79
C GLY A 221 25.62 2.99 -9.41
N ARG A 222 26.59 3.89 -9.25
CA ARG A 222 26.80 4.64 -7.99
C ARG A 222 25.55 5.42 -7.57
N TRP A 223 24.94 6.14 -8.49
CA TRP A 223 23.68 6.85 -8.22
C TRP A 223 22.54 5.88 -7.90
N ALA A 224 22.40 4.79 -8.66
CA ALA A 224 21.38 3.78 -8.39
C ALA A 224 21.51 3.17 -6.98
N LEU A 225 22.73 2.84 -6.56
CA LEU A 225 23.01 2.33 -5.23
C LEU A 225 22.81 3.39 -4.15
N ALA A 226 23.19 4.65 -4.40
CA ALA A 226 22.91 5.75 -3.48
C ALA A 226 21.40 5.96 -3.28
N PHE A 227 20.60 5.90 -4.36
CA PHE A 227 19.14 5.96 -4.27
C PHE A 227 18.55 4.75 -3.54
N ALA A 228 19.07 3.54 -3.77
CA ALA A 228 18.65 2.35 -3.02
C ALA A 228 18.96 2.48 -1.53
N THR A 229 20.17 2.90 -1.16
CA THR A 229 20.54 3.16 0.23
C THR A 229 19.64 4.23 0.85
N PHE A 230 19.38 5.33 0.14
CA PHE A 230 18.48 6.37 0.60
C PHE A 230 17.05 5.85 0.80
N ALA A 231 16.52 5.05 -0.13
CA ALA A 231 15.21 4.41 0.01
C ALA A 231 15.16 3.46 1.22
N VAL A 232 16.20 2.66 1.45
CA VAL A 232 16.31 1.80 2.64
C VAL A 232 16.33 2.62 3.92
N LEU A 233 17.09 3.72 3.96
CA LEU A 233 17.11 4.62 5.12
C LEU A 233 15.73 5.24 5.39
N LEU A 234 14.99 5.63 4.34
CA LEU A 234 13.62 6.12 4.48
C LEU A 234 12.66 5.05 5.01
N LEU A 235 12.78 3.79 4.55
CA LEU A 235 11.98 2.68 5.06
C LEU A 235 12.29 2.40 6.54
N LEU A 236 13.57 2.33 6.90
CA LEU A 236 14.01 2.16 8.29
C LEU A 236 13.52 3.30 9.18
N LEU A 237 13.64 4.54 8.71
CA LEU A 237 13.11 5.71 9.41
C LEU A 237 11.59 5.61 9.60
N ASN A 238 10.85 5.23 8.56
CA ASN A 238 9.40 5.06 8.62
C ASN A 238 9.01 4.02 9.68
N TRP A 239 9.63 2.85 9.68
CA TRP A 239 9.37 1.80 10.67
C TRP A 239 9.80 2.20 12.08
N SER A 240 10.95 2.88 12.24
CA SER A 240 11.38 3.39 13.54
C SER A 240 10.41 4.43 14.09
N LEU A 241 9.92 5.36 13.26
CA LEU A 241 8.91 6.34 13.66
C LEU A 241 7.57 5.68 13.98
N GLU A 242 7.18 4.65 13.24
CA GLU A 242 5.98 3.85 13.50
C GLU A 242 6.07 3.15 14.86
N LEU A 243 7.16 2.44 15.14
CA LEU A 243 7.40 1.76 16.40
C LEU A 243 7.50 2.74 17.58
N TRP A 244 8.13 3.90 17.37
CA TRP A 244 8.22 4.97 18.37
C TRP A 244 6.85 5.56 18.70
N ARG A 245 6.06 5.90 17.67
CA ARG A 245 4.70 6.43 17.83
C ARG A 245 3.81 5.47 18.62
N ASP A 246 3.97 4.16 18.38
CA ASP A 246 3.14 3.13 19.01
C ASP A 246 3.80 2.51 20.25
N ALA A 247 4.90 3.08 20.77
CA ALA A 247 5.69 2.50 21.85
C ALA A 247 4.87 2.24 23.11
N ASP A 248 3.99 3.17 23.50
CA ASP A 248 3.12 3.00 24.66
C ASP A 248 2.14 1.83 24.48
N LYS A 249 1.56 1.70 23.28
CA LYS A 249 0.64 0.60 22.95
C LYS A 249 1.39 -0.74 22.91
N LEU A 250 2.61 -0.75 22.38
CA LEU A 250 3.46 -1.93 22.37
C LEU A 250 3.86 -2.33 23.79
N ALA A 251 4.21 -1.38 24.66
CA ALA A 251 4.53 -1.66 26.06
C ALA A 251 3.34 -2.31 26.78
N LEU A 252 2.12 -1.84 26.54
CA LEU A 252 0.90 -2.47 27.05
C LEU A 252 0.68 -3.86 26.44
N LEU A 253 0.81 -4.01 25.12
CA LEU A 253 0.61 -5.28 24.41
C LEU A 253 1.59 -6.36 24.85
N PHE A 254 2.84 -6.02 25.14
CA PHE A 254 3.86 -6.96 25.62
C PHE A 254 3.92 -7.07 27.15
N GLY A 255 3.02 -6.37 27.85
CA GLY A 255 2.87 -6.42 29.31
C GLY A 255 2.14 -7.67 29.82
N PRO A 256 2.05 -7.84 31.15
CA PRO A 256 1.42 -9.02 31.76
C PRO A 256 -0.07 -9.17 31.40
N ASP A 257 -0.78 -8.07 31.17
CA ASP A 257 -2.20 -8.04 30.79
C ASP A 257 -2.39 -7.65 29.32
N GLY A 258 -1.38 -7.86 28.47
CA GLY A 258 -1.40 -7.41 27.08
C GLY A 258 -2.56 -7.97 26.25
N ASN A 259 -3.02 -9.18 26.59
CA ASN A 259 -4.17 -9.83 25.96
C ASN A 259 -5.54 -9.28 26.39
N GLN A 260 -5.57 -8.32 27.33
CA GLN A 260 -6.79 -7.69 27.86
C GLN A 260 -6.78 -6.16 27.65
N THR A 261 -5.99 -5.68 26.69
CA THR A 261 -5.91 -4.26 26.37
C THR A 261 -7.07 -3.78 25.50
N TYR A 262 -7.81 -4.71 24.86
CA TYR A 262 -9.00 -4.47 24.02
C TYR A 262 -8.82 -3.34 23.02
N PHE A 263 -7.64 -3.29 22.38
CA PHE A 263 -7.39 -2.28 21.36
C PHE A 263 -8.39 -2.43 20.20
N PRO A 264 -8.96 -1.32 19.71
CA PRO A 264 -9.85 -1.34 18.56
C PRO A 264 -9.09 -1.71 17.29
N TYR A 265 -9.85 -2.10 16.26
CA TYR A 265 -9.34 -2.49 14.94
C TYR A 265 -8.75 -1.31 14.15
#